data_AF-A0A3D0TQX2-F1
#
_entry.id   AF-A0A3D0TQX2-F1
#
_cell.length_a   1.000
_cell.length_b   1.000
_cell.length_c   1.000
_cell.angle_alpha   90.00
_cell.angle_beta   90.00
_cell.angle_gamma   90.00
#
_symmetry.space_group_name_H-M   'P 1'
#
loop_
_entity.id
_entity.type
_entity.pdbx_description
1 polymer ?
#
loop_
_entity_poly.entity_id
_entity_poly.type
_entity_poly.pdbx_seq_one_letter_code
_entity_poly.pdbx_strand_id
1 'polypeptide(L)'
;MPLSTEKKFLYSRVTIIALFAGGFIFAFAGFNGFPLWYGGFVLCFWSALGMLNYSERSSIWLLHARPWFFALFYASLASTAFLADTFGLGMHLWFYPFYEGWGLLWVWLVLYPIGGLTVLELLYVLSGWFGEHLRFEEHKGTAWHRFLDVFEYIVFLSLIAAVAAGAAGIEIAITAPLTLILAMVWIPAALVKFWSHTRHPGHYATFIALTALLAAISHGLPGTIAREWVYLDAPFLALSILGLPLFVWIDWFLFTLFPLRLWLFITLHPRVR
;
A
#
# COMPACT_ATOMS: atom_id res chain seq x y z
N MET A 1 -36.88 -11.64 -0.24
CA MET A 1 -37.14 -10.98 1.07
C MET A 1 -35.84 -10.34 1.55
N PRO A 2 -35.85 -9.07 1.99
CA PRO A 2 -34.67 -8.48 2.63
C PRO A 2 -34.37 -9.22 3.95
N LEU A 3 -33.09 -9.50 4.21
CA LEU A 3 -32.65 -10.12 5.47
C LEU A 3 -32.94 -9.20 6.67
N SER A 4 -33.31 -9.79 7.81
CA SER A 4 -33.41 -9.06 9.08
C SER A 4 -32.03 -8.54 9.52
N THR A 5 -31.99 -7.50 10.35
CA THR A 5 -30.75 -6.89 10.85
C THR A 5 -29.86 -7.89 11.57
N GLU A 6 -30.46 -8.77 12.38
CA GLU A 6 -29.76 -9.83 13.10
C GLU A 6 -29.13 -10.87 12.16
N LYS A 7 -29.86 -11.26 11.10
CA LYS A 7 -29.32 -12.14 10.06
C LYS A 7 -28.17 -11.47 9.30
N LYS A 8 -28.31 -10.19 8.93
CA LYS A 8 -27.23 -9.42 8.28
C LYS A 8 -25.99 -9.37 9.17
N PHE A 9 -26.15 -9.10 10.46
CA PHE A 9 -25.06 -9.08 11.43
C PHE A 9 -24.37 -10.44 11.57
N LEU A 10 -25.15 -11.52 11.70
CA LEU A 10 -24.63 -12.88 11.79
C LEU A 10 -23.87 -13.28 10.52
N TYR A 11 -24.43 -13.03 9.34
CA TYR A 11 -23.77 -13.32 8.06
C TYR A 11 -22.49 -12.51 7.91
N SER A 12 -22.45 -11.23 8.28
CA SER A 12 -21.22 -10.44 8.24
C SER A 12 -20.12 -11.05 9.12
N ARG A 13 -20.44 -11.50 10.34
CA ARG A 13 -19.46 -12.14 11.23
C ARG A 13 -18.96 -13.47 10.69
N VAL A 14 -19.85 -14.32 10.20
CA VAL A 14 -19.48 -15.62 9.60
C VAL A 14 -18.60 -15.41 8.38
N THR A 15 -18.94 -14.44 7.51
CA THR A 15 -18.11 -14.10 6.35
C THR A 15 -16.74 -13.60 6.75
N ILE A 16 -16.62 -12.71 7.75
CA ILE A 16 -15.33 -12.23 8.25
C ILE A 16 -14.47 -13.41 8.77
N ILE A 17 -15.06 -14.32 9.55
CA ILE A 17 -14.34 -15.51 10.06
C ILE A 17 -13.88 -16.41 8.92
N ALA A 18 -14.75 -16.68 7.94
CA ALA A 18 -14.44 -17.50 6.78
C ALA A 18 -13.31 -16.88 5.93
N LEU A 19 -13.31 -15.55 5.78
CA LEU A 19 -12.26 -14.83 5.06
C LEU A 19 -10.92 -14.90 5.80
N PHE A 20 -10.88 -14.71 7.13
CA PHE A 20 -9.65 -14.92 7.89
C PHE A 20 -9.14 -16.36 7.77
N ALA A 21 -10.03 -17.35 7.91
CA ALA A 21 -9.67 -18.75 7.74
C ALA A 21 -9.08 -19.02 6.34
N GLY A 22 -9.72 -18.49 5.29
CA GLY A 22 -9.20 -18.57 3.91
C GLY A 22 -7.82 -17.93 3.78
N GLY A 23 -7.62 -16.74 4.35
CA GLY A 23 -6.32 -16.06 4.36
C GLY A 23 -5.23 -16.89 5.05
N PHE A 24 -5.51 -17.46 6.22
CA PHE A 24 -4.56 -18.35 6.91
C PHE A 24 -4.29 -19.64 6.13
N ILE A 25 -5.29 -20.22 5.47
CA ILE A 25 -5.10 -21.38 4.60
C ILE A 25 -4.17 -21.05 3.43
N PHE A 26 -4.35 -19.89 2.77
CA PHE A 26 -3.45 -19.44 1.72
C PHE A 26 -2.03 -19.20 2.26
N ALA A 27 -1.87 -18.51 3.39
CA ALA A 27 -0.56 -18.33 4.03
C ALA A 27 0.11 -19.67 4.33
N PHE A 28 -0.64 -20.63 4.89
CA PHE A 28 -0.15 -21.99 5.14
C PHE A 28 0.24 -22.72 3.85
N ALA A 29 -0.56 -22.60 2.79
CA ALA A 29 -0.22 -23.15 1.48
C ALA A 29 1.09 -22.54 0.94
N GLY A 30 1.32 -21.24 1.14
CA GLY A 30 2.56 -20.55 0.81
C GLY A 30 3.78 -21.14 1.54
N PHE A 31 3.67 -21.38 2.85
CA PHE A 31 4.72 -22.07 3.63
C PHE A 31 4.99 -23.50 3.16
N ASN A 32 3.98 -24.17 2.59
CA ASN A 32 4.12 -25.50 1.96
C ASN A 32 4.53 -25.42 0.48
N GLY A 33 4.80 -24.23 -0.03
CA GLY A 33 5.39 -24.00 -1.33
C GLY A 33 4.43 -23.76 -2.48
N PHE A 34 3.13 -23.55 -2.22
CA PHE A 34 2.19 -23.11 -3.24
C PHE A 34 2.62 -21.74 -3.79
N PRO A 35 2.87 -21.59 -5.10
CA PRO A 35 3.50 -20.39 -5.65
C PRO A 35 2.53 -19.25 -5.96
N LEU A 36 1.21 -19.39 -5.77
CA LEU A 36 0.20 -18.35 -6.05
C LEU A 36 -0.63 -17.99 -4.81
N TRP A 37 -0.01 -18.14 -3.64
CA TRP A 37 -0.69 -18.03 -2.35
C TRP A 37 -0.96 -16.59 -1.94
N TYR A 38 -0.10 -15.64 -2.35
CA TYR A 38 -0.15 -14.26 -1.87
C TYR A 38 -1.44 -13.58 -2.31
N GLY A 39 -1.89 -13.82 -3.54
CA GLY A 39 -3.15 -13.27 -4.05
C GLY A 39 -4.36 -13.69 -3.24
N GLY A 40 -4.48 -14.98 -2.93
CA GLY A 40 -5.55 -15.47 -2.08
C GLY A 40 -5.46 -14.90 -0.66
N PHE A 41 -4.25 -14.83 -0.10
CA PHE A 41 -3.98 -14.24 1.21
C PHE A 41 -4.44 -12.77 1.28
N VAL A 42 -3.97 -11.90 0.38
CA VAL A 42 -4.29 -10.46 0.43
C VAL A 42 -5.76 -10.18 0.12
N LEU A 43 -6.39 -10.92 -0.81
CA LEU A 43 -7.83 -10.75 -1.08
C LEU A 43 -8.69 -11.10 0.12
N CYS A 44 -8.38 -12.23 0.78
CA CYS A 44 -9.06 -12.65 2.00
C CYS A 44 -8.84 -11.64 3.14
N PHE A 45 -7.60 -11.21 3.37
CA PHE A 45 -7.26 -10.28 4.44
C PHE A 45 -7.83 -8.88 4.21
N TRP A 46 -7.72 -8.32 3.01
CA TRP A 46 -8.37 -7.06 2.65
C TRP A 46 -9.88 -7.12 2.90
N SER A 47 -10.53 -8.19 2.41
CA SER A 47 -11.98 -8.36 2.56
C SER A 47 -12.38 -8.45 4.03
N ALA A 48 -11.66 -9.25 4.83
CA ALA A 48 -11.95 -9.43 6.25
C ALA A 48 -11.75 -8.13 7.04
N LEU A 49 -10.59 -7.47 6.87
CA LEU A 49 -10.26 -6.24 7.58
C LEU A 49 -11.17 -5.09 7.15
N GLY A 50 -11.44 -4.93 5.85
CA GLY A 50 -12.34 -3.90 5.36
C GLY A 50 -13.78 -4.08 5.84
N MET A 51 -14.25 -5.32 6.03
CA MET A 51 -15.56 -5.59 6.62
C MET A 51 -15.57 -5.31 8.13
N LEU A 52 -14.48 -5.59 8.84
CA LEU A 52 -14.33 -5.20 10.24
C LEU A 52 -14.37 -3.67 10.41
N ASN A 53 -13.68 -2.94 9.53
CA ASN A 53 -13.58 -1.48 9.55
C ASN A 53 -14.76 -0.78 8.86
N TYR A 54 -15.82 -1.50 8.46
CA TYR A 54 -16.87 -0.95 7.61
C TYR A 54 -17.58 0.26 8.25
N SER A 55 -17.76 0.26 9.57
CA SER A 55 -18.33 1.39 10.33
C SER A 55 -17.46 2.65 10.30
N GLU A 56 -16.16 2.50 10.00
CA GLU A 56 -15.18 3.58 9.92
C GLU A 56 -15.02 4.13 8.50
N ARG A 57 -15.90 3.71 7.57
CA ARG A 57 -15.83 4.08 6.15
C ARG A 57 -14.56 3.56 5.48
N SER A 58 -14.24 2.28 5.72
CA SER A 58 -13.16 1.52 5.08
C SER A 58 -13.18 1.55 3.55
N SER A 59 -12.14 1.03 2.90
CA SER A 59 -12.09 0.88 1.45
C SER A 59 -13.21 -0.01 0.90
N ILE A 60 -13.68 -1.01 1.66
CA ILE A 60 -14.87 -1.80 1.30
C ILE A 60 -16.13 -0.95 1.40
N TRP A 61 -16.28 -0.14 2.45
CA TRP A 61 -17.38 0.82 2.49
C TRP A 61 -17.34 1.76 1.29
N LEU A 62 -16.15 2.24 0.89
CA LEU A 62 -16.00 3.11 -0.27
C LEU A 62 -16.43 2.39 -1.56
N LEU A 63 -16.05 1.12 -1.73
CA LEU A 63 -16.48 0.28 -2.86
C LEU A 63 -18.01 0.18 -2.94
N HIS A 64 -18.69 -0.03 -1.82
CA HIS A 64 -20.15 -0.19 -1.80
C HIS A 64 -20.92 1.13 -1.87
N ALA A 65 -20.53 2.13 -1.08
CA ALA A 65 -21.29 3.36 -0.90
C ALA A 65 -20.90 4.45 -1.92
N ARG A 66 -19.66 4.42 -2.43
CA ARG A 66 -19.08 5.45 -3.30
C ARG A 66 -18.22 4.82 -4.41
N PRO A 67 -18.79 3.92 -5.24
CA PRO A 67 -18.03 3.06 -6.17
C PRO A 67 -17.15 3.84 -7.15
N TRP A 68 -17.56 5.05 -7.58
CA TRP A 68 -16.74 5.90 -8.44
C TRP A 68 -15.46 6.40 -7.78
N PHE A 69 -15.52 6.77 -6.49
CA PHE A 69 -14.33 7.17 -5.74
C PHE A 69 -13.43 5.97 -5.46
N PHE A 70 -14.02 4.80 -5.19
CA PHE A 70 -13.25 3.57 -5.09
C PHE A 70 -12.57 3.21 -6.41
N ALA A 71 -13.27 3.28 -7.54
CA ALA A 71 -12.69 2.99 -8.85
C ALA A 71 -11.53 3.94 -9.18
N LEU A 72 -11.66 5.24 -8.88
CA LEU A 72 -10.57 6.20 -9.05
C LEU A 72 -9.38 5.88 -8.15
N PHE A 73 -9.63 5.55 -6.89
CA PHE A 73 -8.59 5.17 -5.92
C PHE A 73 -7.85 3.92 -6.39
N TYR A 74 -8.60 2.88 -6.72
CA TYR A 74 -8.10 1.59 -7.17
C TYR A 74 -7.29 1.73 -8.46
N ALA A 75 -7.82 2.47 -9.44
CA ALA A 75 -7.11 2.73 -10.70
C ALA A 75 -5.81 3.50 -10.47
N SER A 76 -5.78 4.44 -9.52
CA SER A 76 -4.55 5.16 -9.16
C SER A 76 -3.52 4.23 -8.52
N LEU A 77 -3.94 3.36 -7.60
CA LEU A 77 -3.05 2.35 -6.99
C LEU A 77 -2.48 1.39 -8.04
N ALA A 78 -3.35 0.83 -8.89
CA ALA A 78 -2.96 -0.10 -9.95
C ALA A 78 -2.00 0.55 -10.95
N SER A 79 -2.29 1.78 -11.38
CA SER A 79 -1.46 2.50 -12.36
C SER A 79 -0.08 2.83 -11.81
N THR A 80 0.02 3.28 -10.56
CA THR A 80 1.32 3.57 -9.95
C THR A 80 2.13 2.31 -9.70
N ALA A 81 1.49 1.24 -9.22
CA ALA A 81 2.17 -0.02 -9.02
C ALA A 81 2.65 -0.64 -10.35
N PHE A 82 1.84 -0.55 -11.40
CA PHE A 82 2.24 -0.91 -12.76
C PHE A 82 3.46 -0.14 -13.25
N LEU A 83 3.48 1.19 -13.08
CA LEU A 83 4.61 2.03 -13.49
C LEU A 83 5.90 1.67 -12.71
N ALA A 84 5.78 1.51 -11.40
CA ALA A 84 6.91 1.12 -10.54
C ALA A 84 7.42 -0.28 -10.88
N ASP A 85 6.52 -1.22 -11.18
CA ASP A 85 6.88 -2.58 -11.57
C ASP A 85 7.53 -2.65 -12.94
N THR A 86 7.00 -1.91 -13.91
CA THR A 86 7.61 -1.79 -15.25
C THR A 86 9.02 -1.19 -15.16
N PHE A 87 9.19 -0.18 -14.31
CA PHE A 87 10.49 0.40 -14.00
C PHE A 87 11.44 -0.65 -13.40
N GLY A 88 11.01 -1.40 -12.38
CA GLY A 88 11.85 -2.40 -11.73
C GLY A 88 12.20 -3.58 -12.63
N LEU A 89 11.26 -4.07 -13.44
CA LEU A 89 11.50 -5.07 -14.47
C LEU A 89 12.50 -4.56 -15.53
N GLY A 90 12.33 -3.32 -16.00
CA GLY A 90 13.23 -2.68 -16.95
C GLY A 90 14.65 -2.44 -16.39
N MET A 91 14.76 -2.27 -15.07
CA MET A 91 16.03 -2.13 -14.36
C MET A 91 16.63 -3.46 -13.88
N HIS A 92 15.97 -4.59 -14.16
CA HIS A 92 16.34 -5.90 -13.64
C HIS A 92 16.52 -5.89 -12.11
N LEU A 93 15.65 -5.17 -11.39
CA LEU A 93 15.64 -5.14 -9.93
C LEU A 93 14.89 -6.34 -9.35
N TRP A 94 13.93 -6.86 -10.10
CA TRP A 94 13.20 -8.07 -9.76
C TRP A 94 12.57 -8.70 -10.99
N PHE A 95 12.05 -9.91 -10.81
CA PHE A 95 11.23 -10.59 -11.81
C PHE A 95 10.18 -11.50 -11.16
N TYR A 96 9.21 -11.94 -11.97
CA TYR A 96 8.13 -12.82 -11.57
C TYR A 96 8.31 -14.21 -12.20
N PRO A 97 8.76 -15.24 -11.45
CA PRO A 97 8.94 -16.58 -12.01
C PRO A 97 7.63 -17.28 -12.40
N PHE A 98 6.49 -16.87 -11.83
CA PHE A 98 5.19 -17.54 -12.01
C PHE A 98 4.16 -16.69 -12.77
N TYR A 99 4.47 -15.44 -13.10
CA TYR A 99 3.57 -14.54 -13.83
C TYR A 99 4.21 -14.10 -15.13
N GLU A 100 3.58 -14.45 -16.24
CA GLU A 100 4.01 -14.06 -17.59
C GLU A 100 2.79 -13.67 -18.45
N GLY A 101 3.02 -12.81 -19.45
CA GLY A 101 1.98 -12.36 -20.38
C GLY A 101 0.74 -11.83 -19.65
N TRP A 102 -0.42 -12.44 -19.90
CA TRP A 102 -1.68 -12.08 -19.24
C TRP A 102 -1.68 -12.32 -17.72
N GLY A 103 -0.82 -13.20 -17.21
CA GLY A 103 -0.64 -13.41 -15.77
C GLY A 103 -0.12 -12.16 -15.04
N LEU A 104 0.60 -11.27 -15.73
CA LEU A 104 1.04 -10.00 -15.15
C LEU A 104 -0.13 -9.02 -14.90
N LEU A 105 -1.24 -9.15 -15.64
CA LEU A 105 -2.44 -8.37 -15.34
C LEU A 105 -2.99 -8.68 -13.95
N TRP A 106 -2.87 -9.92 -13.49
CA TRP A 106 -3.28 -10.28 -12.13
C TRP A 106 -2.44 -9.56 -11.08
N VAL A 107 -1.12 -9.45 -11.30
CA VAL A 107 -0.21 -8.72 -10.43
C VAL A 107 -0.61 -7.24 -10.36
N TRP A 108 -0.76 -6.60 -11.52
CA TRP A 108 -1.01 -5.16 -11.61
C TRP A 108 -2.42 -4.74 -11.22
N LEU A 109 -3.43 -5.51 -11.63
CA LEU A 109 -4.83 -5.17 -11.43
C LEU A 109 -5.41 -5.75 -10.15
N VAL A 110 -4.76 -6.72 -9.51
CA VAL A 110 -5.29 -7.38 -8.31
C VAL A 110 -4.26 -7.37 -7.17
N LEU A 111 -3.11 -8.02 -7.32
CA LEU A 111 -2.19 -8.19 -6.18
C LEU A 111 -1.74 -6.87 -5.57
N TYR A 112 -1.22 -5.94 -6.37
CA TYR A 112 -0.71 -4.68 -5.86
C TYR A 112 -1.79 -3.77 -5.26
N PRO A 113 -2.89 -3.44 -5.97
CA PRO A 113 -3.91 -2.57 -5.39
C PRO A 113 -4.53 -3.21 -4.14
N ILE A 114 -4.82 -4.52 -4.15
CA ILE A 114 -5.38 -5.21 -2.98
C ILE A 114 -4.38 -5.28 -1.83
N GLY A 115 -3.09 -5.48 -2.11
CA GLY A 115 -2.03 -5.43 -1.10
C GLY A 115 -1.97 -4.06 -0.43
N GLY A 116 -2.00 -2.97 -1.20
CA GLY A 116 -2.04 -1.60 -0.68
C GLY A 116 -3.31 -1.31 0.14
N LEU A 117 -4.46 -1.80 -0.32
CA LEU A 117 -5.71 -1.73 0.44
C LEU A 117 -5.64 -2.56 1.73
N THR A 118 -5.01 -3.73 1.72
CA THR A 118 -4.82 -4.56 2.92
C THR A 118 -4.01 -3.83 3.97
N VAL A 119 -2.92 -3.17 3.56
CA VAL A 119 -2.08 -2.35 4.47
C VAL A 119 -2.91 -1.21 5.05
N LEU A 120 -3.70 -0.52 4.22
CA LEU A 120 -4.61 0.53 4.69
C LEU A 120 -5.60 0.00 5.74
N GLU A 121 -6.26 -1.13 5.49
CA GLU A 121 -7.21 -1.72 6.43
C GLU A 121 -6.54 -2.21 7.72
N LEU A 122 -5.33 -2.75 7.62
CA LEU A 122 -4.53 -3.13 8.79
C LEU A 122 -4.19 -1.91 9.63
N LEU A 123 -3.84 -0.78 9.01
CA LEU A 123 -3.61 0.48 9.71
C LEU A 123 -4.86 0.98 10.44
N TYR A 124 -6.05 0.84 9.85
CA TYR A 124 -7.31 1.13 10.53
C TYR A 124 -7.51 0.28 11.78
N VAL A 125 -7.34 -1.05 11.66
CA VAL A 125 -7.49 -1.98 12.79
C VAL A 125 -6.51 -1.66 13.91
N LEU A 126 -5.22 -1.49 13.58
CA LEU A 126 -4.16 -1.22 14.56
C LEU A 126 -4.33 0.16 15.20
N SER A 127 -4.78 1.16 14.44
CA SER A 127 -5.06 2.50 14.99
C SER A 127 -6.21 2.45 15.99
N GLY A 128 -7.23 1.61 15.74
CA GLY A 128 -8.35 1.40 16.67
C GLY A 128 -7.93 0.92 18.06
N TRP A 129 -6.77 0.27 18.21
CA TRP A 129 -6.22 -0.12 19.52
C TRP A 129 -5.75 1.05 20.37
N PHE A 130 -5.54 2.24 19.79
CA PHE A 130 -5.21 3.46 20.53
C PHE A 130 -6.44 4.17 21.10
N GLY A 131 -7.64 3.59 20.97
CA GLY A 131 -8.88 4.14 21.52
C GLY A 131 -9.51 5.24 20.68
N GLU A 132 -8.87 5.64 19.57
CA GLU A 132 -9.44 6.54 18.56
C GLU A 132 -9.41 5.89 17.17
N HIS A 133 -10.42 6.17 16.36
CA HIS A 133 -10.45 5.72 14.97
C HIS A 133 -9.42 6.47 14.13
N LEU A 134 -8.87 5.80 13.12
CA LEU A 134 -7.99 6.49 12.17
C LEU A 134 -8.81 7.53 11.39
N ARG A 135 -8.56 8.81 11.69
CA ARG A 135 -9.22 9.94 11.05
C ARG A 135 -8.19 10.97 10.63
N PHE A 136 -8.38 11.46 9.42
CA PHE A 136 -7.63 12.60 8.92
C PHE A 136 -8.43 13.88 9.13
N GLU A 137 -7.76 14.91 9.62
CA GLU A 137 -8.37 16.21 9.88
C GLU A 137 -7.91 17.24 8.82
N GLU A 138 -8.82 18.15 8.50
CA GLU A 138 -8.48 19.33 7.71
C GLU A 138 -7.63 20.28 8.56
N HIS A 139 -6.37 20.47 8.16
CA HIS A 139 -5.50 21.39 8.88
C HIS A 139 -5.86 22.83 8.52
N LYS A 140 -6.02 23.72 9.52
CA LYS A 140 -6.18 25.16 9.27
C LYS A 140 -4.86 25.72 8.74
N GLY A 141 -4.79 25.93 7.42
CA GLY A 141 -3.55 26.16 6.70
C GLY A 141 -2.73 27.35 7.22
N THR A 142 -1.63 27.06 7.91
CA THR A 142 -0.54 28.01 8.14
C THR A 142 0.27 28.19 6.84
N ALA A 143 1.05 29.27 6.73
CA ALA A 143 1.92 29.47 5.57
C ALA A 143 2.94 28.32 5.40
N TRP A 144 3.43 27.77 6.52
CA TRP A 144 4.32 26.61 6.54
C TRP A 144 3.65 25.35 6.00
N HIS A 145 2.41 25.07 6.41
CA HIS A 145 1.66 23.92 5.92
C HIS A 145 1.42 24.02 4.40
N ARG A 146 1.05 25.20 3.89
CA ARG A 146 0.89 25.43 2.44
C ARG A 146 2.19 25.21 1.67
N PHE A 147 3.32 25.67 2.21
CA PHE A 147 4.63 25.43 1.61
C PHE A 147 4.94 23.94 1.53
N LEU A 148 4.75 23.20 2.64
CA LEU A 148 4.98 21.76 2.70
C LEU A 148 4.09 21.01 1.70
N ASP A 149 2.82 21.39 1.58
CA ASP A 149 1.90 20.78 0.60
C ASP A 149 2.36 20.96 -0.84
N VAL A 150 2.76 22.18 -1.20
CA VAL A 150 3.28 22.48 -2.55
C VAL A 150 4.58 21.73 -2.79
N PHE A 151 5.50 21.75 -1.83
CA PHE A 151 6.78 21.05 -1.92
C PHE A 151 6.58 19.54 -2.08
N GLU A 152 5.80 18.92 -1.20
CA GLU A 152 5.48 17.49 -1.27
C GLU A 152 4.87 17.14 -2.62
N TYR A 153 3.95 17.96 -3.13
CA TYR A 153 3.30 17.74 -4.42
C TYR A 153 4.29 17.82 -5.60
N ILE A 154 5.19 18.80 -5.60
CA ILE A 154 6.22 18.94 -6.64
C ILE A 154 7.17 17.74 -6.63
N VAL A 155 7.65 17.35 -5.45
CA VAL A 155 8.57 16.20 -5.31
C VAL A 155 7.86 14.92 -5.73
N PHE A 156 6.60 14.73 -5.32
CA PHE A 156 5.78 13.59 -5.71
C PHE A 156 5.58 13.50 -7.22
N LEU A 157 5.17 14.59 -7.88
CA LEU A 157 4.99 14.59 -9.33
C LEU A 157 6.30 14.35 -10.07
N SER A 158 7.41 14.91 -9.56
CA SER A 158 8.74 14.65 -10.11
C SER A 158 9.13 13.18 -9.96
N LEU A 159 8.82 12.55 -8.82
CA LEU A 159 9.06 11.12 -8.59
C LEU A 159 8.27 10.27 -9.60
N ILE A 160 6.98 10.54 -9.77
CA ILE A 160 6.15 9.85 -10.76
C ILE A 160 6.67 10.06 -12.19
N ALA A 161 7.11 11.27 -12.52
CA ALA A 161 7.70 11.56 -13.83
C ALA A 161 9.01 10.81 -14.05
N ALA A 162 9.87 10.71 -13.03
CA ALA A 162 11.13 9.95 -13.10
C ALA A 162 10.88 8.44 -13.27
N VAL A 163 9.92 7.88 -12.54
CA VAL A 163 9.50 6.48 -12.68
C VAL A 163 8.93 6.23 -14.08
N ALA A 164 8.04 7.11 -14.57
CA ALA A 164 7.46 6.99 -15.90
C ALA A 164 8.53 7.11 -17.01
N ALA A 165 9.49 8.02 -16.86
CA ALA A 165 10.64 8.16 -17.76
C ALA A 165 11.48 6.87 -17.81
N GLY A 166 11.79 6.29 -16.65
CA GLY A 166 12.51 5.01 -16.58
C GLY A 166 11.72 3.85 -17.18
N ALA A 167 10.41 3.78 -16.89
CA ALA A 167 9.51 2.78 -17.49
C ALA A 167 9.38 2.92 -19.02
N ALA A 168 9.57 4.12 -19.57
CA ALA A 168 9.60 4.39 -21.01
C ALA A 168 10.96 4.09 -21.68
N GLY A 169 11.97 3.63 -20.93
CA GLY A 169 13.28 3.27 -21.46
C GLY A 169 14.27 4.43 -21.57
N ILE A 170 14.02 5.58 -20.90
CA ILE A 170 15.03 6.64 -20.77
C ILE A 170 16.20 6.13 -19.91
N GLU A 171 17.42 6.55 -20.25
CA GLU A 171 18.69 6.05 -19.71
C GLU A 171 18.64 5.73 -18.20
N ILE A 172 18.81 4.45 -17.87
CA ILE A 172 18.71 3.88 -16.52
C ILE A 172 19.70 4.54 -15.55
N ALA A 173 20.89 4.88 -16.04
CA ALA A 173 21.94 5.54 -15.25
C ALA A 173 21.50 6.91 -14.69
N ILE A 174 20.49 7.54 -15.30
CA ILE A 174 19.94 8.83 -14.88
C ILE A 174 18.66 8.62 -14.07
N THR A 175 17.74 7.79 -14.57
CA THR A 175 16.40 7.64 -13.99
C THR A 175 16.42 6.90 -12.64
N ALA A 176 17.31 5.92 -12.44
CA ALA A 176 17.38 5.17 -11.19
C ALA A 176 17.87 6.02 -10.01
N PRO A 177 19.02 6.72 -10.11
CA PRO A 177 19.49 7.58 -9.02
C PRO A 177 18.52 8.74 -8.73
N LEU A 178 17.93 9.33 -9.78
CA LEU A 178 16.94 10.39 -9.62
C LEU A 178 15.71 9.91 -8.85
N THR A 179 15.18 8.73 -9.20
CA THR A 179 14.03 8.11 -8.51
C THR A 179 14.35 7.87 -7.04
N LEU A 180 15.54 7.34 -6.73
CA LEU A 180 15.99 7.09 -5.36
C LEU A 180 16.07 8.40 -4.55
N ILE A 181 16.69 9.44 -5.10
CA ILE A 181 16.82 10.76 -4.45
C ILE A 181 15.45 11.37 -4.19
N LEU A 182 14.57 11.35 -5.20
CA LEU A 182 13.22 11.89 -5.08
C LEU A 182 12.39 11.11 -4.05
N ALA A 183 12.52 9.78 -3.98
CA ALA A 183 11.86 8.97 -2.97
C ALA A 183 12.37 9.29 -1.56
N MET A 184 13.69 9.41 -1.37
CA MET A 184 14.30 9.79 -0.09
C MET A 184 13.89 11.18 0.39
N VAL A 185 13.58 12.11 -0.53
CA VAL A 185 13.08 13.46 -0.20
C VAL A 185 11.57 13.43 0.05
N TRP A 186 10.83 12.66 -0.75
CA TRP A 186 9.38 12.59 -0.65
C TRP A 186 8.90 11.89 0.62
N ILE A 187 9.54 10.79 1.03
CA ILE A 187 9.14 10.02 2.21
C ILE A 187 9.07 10.90 3.48
N PRO A 188 10.12 11.67 3.85
CA PRO A 188 10.06 12.62 4.96
C PRO A 188 8.98 13.68 4.78
N ALA A 189 8.84 14.26 3.58
CA ALA A 189 7.83 15.29 3.31
C ALA A 189 6.40 14.75 3.50
N ALA A 190 6.12 13.55 2.99
CA ALA A 190 4.85 12.85 3.16
C ALA A 190 4.59 12.52 4.63
N LEU A 191 5.60 12.05 5.37
CA LEU A 191 5.48 11.79 6.81
C LEU A 191 5.13 13.05 7.60
N VAL A 192 5.81 14.17 7.35
CA VAL A 192 5.46 15.46 8.00
C VAL A 192 4.03 15.89 7.64
N LYS A 193 3.61 15.68 6.40
CA LYS A 193 2.22 15.93 5.97
C LYS A 193 1.23 15.07 6.74
N PHE A 194 1.45 13.76 6.82
CA PHE A 194 0.58 12.87 7.60
C PHE A 194 0.53 13.25 9.07
N TRP A 195 1.66 13.60 9.67
CA TRP A 195 1.70 14.11 11.04
C TRP A 195 0.75 15.30 11.23
N SER A 196 0.72 16.25 10.28
CA SER A 196 -0.16 17.42 10.35
C SER A 196 -1.66 17.14 10.16
N HIS A 197 -1.99 16.01 9.53
CA HIS A 197 -3.37 15.58 9.28
C HIS A 197 -3.85 14.49 10.24
N THR A 198 -2.96 13.95 11.09
CA THR A 198 -3.29 12.88 12.01
C THR A 198 -3.53 13.49 13.40
N ARG A 199 -4.74 13.32 13.92
CA ARG A 199 -5.13 13.86 15.23
C ARG A 199 -4.34 13.23 16.39
N HIS A 200 -4.19 11.91 16.38
CA HIS A 200 -3.59 11.16 17.48
C HIS A 200 -2.14 10.73 17.14
N PRO A 201 -1.12 11.09 17.96
CA PRO A 201 0.28 10.80 17.65
C PRO A 201 0.57 9.29 17.58
N GLY A 202 -0.21 8.46 18.28
CA GLY A 202 -0.12 7.00 18.20
C GLY A 202 -0.42 6.42 16.82
N HIS A 203 -1.32 7.05 16.03
CA HIS A 203 -1.61 6.60 14.67
C HIS A 203 -0.41 6.84 13.74
N TYR A 204 0.24 8.00 13.88
CA TYR A 204 1.47 8.29 13.14
C TYR A 204 2.60 7.32 13.50
N ALA A 205 2.78 7.01 14.79
CA ALA A 205 3.74 6.00 15.23
C ALA A 205 3.42 4.61 14.64
N THR A 206 2.13 4.26 14.55
CA THR A 206 1.67 3.01 13.93
C THR A 206 2.02 2.94 12.45
N PHE A 207 1.89 4.05 11.72
CA PHE A 207 2.27 4.09 10.31
C PHE A 207 3.74 3.73 10.12
N ILE A 208 4.62 4.39 10.87
CA ILE A 208 6.06 4.16 10.80
C ILE A 208 6.41 2.74 11.26
N ALA A 209 5.90 2.33 12.42
CA ALA A 209 6.22 1.04 13.01
C ALA A 209 5.73 -0.13 12.15
N LEU A 210 4.50 -0.05 11.61
CA LEU A 210 3.98 -1.09 10.72
C LEU A 210 4.79 -1.15 9.42
N THR A 211 5.08 -0.01 8.81
CA THR A 211 5.89 0.03 7.57
C THR A 211 7.26 -0.61 7.79
N ALA A 212 7.93 -0.24 8.89
CA ALA A 212 9.24 -0.78 9.21
C ALA A 212 9.18 -2.29 9.53
N LEU A 213 8.14 -2.73 10.25
CA LEU A 213 7.93 -4.14 10.57
C LEU A 213 7.67 -4.96 9.29
N LEU A 214 6.83 -4.47 8.39
CA LEU A 214 6.54 -5.14 7.12
C LEU A 214 7.79 -5.22 6.23
N ALA A 215 8.62 -4.18 6.20
CA ALA A 215 9.91 -4.20 5.51
C ALA A 215 10.86 -5.26 6.08
N ALA A 216 11.01 -5.29 7.41
CA ALA A 216 11.88 -6.24 8.10
C ALA A 216 11.40 -7.69 7.94
N ILE A 217 10.10 -7.95 8.11
CA ILE A 217 9.51 -9.28 7.95
C ILE A 217 9.67 -9.76 6.50
N SER A 218 9.36 -8.91 5.51
CA SER A 218 9.38 -9.31 4.11
C SER A 218 10.78 -9.58 3.59
N HIS A 219 11.79 -8.84 4.06
CA HIS A 219 13.19 -9.11 3.75
C HIS A 219 13.85 -10.19 4.63
N GLY A 220 13.29 -10.48 5.80
CA GLY A 220 13.73 -11.59 6.64
C GLY A 220 13.17 -12.95 6.20
N LEU A 221 12.16 -12.96 5.32
CA LEU A 221 11.52 -14.17 4.78
C LEU A 221 11.81 -14.50 3.29
N PRO A 222 12.99 -14.17 2.72
CA PRO A 222 13.32 -14.51 1.34
C PRO A 222 13.52 -16.02 1.27
N GLY A 223 12.77 -16.66 0.37
CA GLY A 223 12.77 -18.12 0.18
C GLY A 223 11.68 -18.88 0.91
N THR A 224 11.02 -18.31 1.92
CA THR A 224 9.92 -18.97 2.66
C THR A 224 8.53 -18.44 2.35
N ILE A 225 8.41 -17.22 1.82
CA ILE A 225 7.09 -16.58 1.65
C ILE A 225 6.87 -16.00 0.23
N ALA A 226 7.71 -15.15 -0.34
CA ALA A 226 7.44 -14.60 -1.67
C ALA A 226 8.05 -15.45 -2.81
N ARG A 227 7.51 -16.65 -3.08
CA ARG A 227 7.87 -17.41 -4.30
C ARG A 227 7.46 -16.67 -5.58
N GLU A 228 6.49 -15.78 -5.47
CA GLU A 228 5.89 -15.04 -6.57
C GLU A 228 6.82 -14.01 -7.20
N TRP A 229 7.82 -13.52 -6.47
CA TRP A 229 8.65 -12.39 -6.84
C TRP A 229 10.06 -12.57 -6.31
N VAL A 230 11.06 -12.37 -7.17
CA VAL A 230 12.46 -12.55 -6.83
C VAL A 230 13.20 -11.25 -7.06
N TYR A 231 13.84 -10.75 -5.99
CA TYR A 231 14.77 -9.65 -6.08
C TYR A 231 16.09 -10.07 -6.72
N LEU A 232 16.63 -9.19 -7.56
CA LEU A 232 17.92 -9.35 -8.20
C LEU A 232 18.92 -8.37 -7.56
N ASP A 233 20.17 -8.81 -7.40
CA ASP A 233 21.22 -7.98 -6.79
C ASP A 233 21.49 -6.74 -7.65
N ALA A 234 21.26 -5.57 -7.05
CA ALA A 234 21.52 -4.27 -7.66
C ALA A 234 22.62 -3.52 -6.89
N PRO A 235 23.87 -3.46 -7.40
CA PRO A 235 25.01 -2.87 -6.68
C PRO A 235 24.81 -1.40 -6.26
N PHE A 236 24.05 -0.62 -7.03
CA PHE A 236 23.75 0.78 -6.72
C PHE A 236 22.70 0.95 -5.59
N LEU A 237 22.02 -0.12 -5.21
CA LEU A 237 21.07 -0.18 -4.10
C LEU A 237 21.63 -0.89 -2.86
N ALA A 238 22.92 -1.29 -2.89
CA ALA A 238 23.57 -2.09 -1.87
C ALA A 238 23.88 -1.35 -0.56
N LEU A 239 23.54 -0.05 -0.46
CA LEU A 239 23.60 0.66 0.81
C LEU A 239 22.64 0.01 1.81
N SER A 240 23.16 -0.48 2.93
CA SER A 240 22.36 -1.13 3.96
C SER A 240 22.12 -0.20 5.15
N ILE A 241 20.90 -0.17 5.66
CA ILE A 241 20.54 0.46 6.94
C ILE A 241 19.85 -0.58 7.81
N LEU A 242 20.31 -0.73 9.05
CA LEU A 242 19.78 -1.72 10.02
C LEU A 242 19.76 -3.16 9.47
N GLY A 243 20.73 -3.51 8.63
CA GLY A 243 20.87 -4.86 8.07
C GLY A 243 19.97 -5.16 6.86
N LEU A 244 19.16 -4.21 6.39
CA LEU A 244 18.39 -4.34 5.14
C LEU A 244 18.89 -3.36 4.06
N PRO A 245 18.84 -3.72 2.77
CA PRO A 245 19.11 -2.78 1.69
C PRO A 245 18.18 -1.55 1.72
N LEU A 246 18.71 -0.39 1.38
CA LEU A 246 18.00 0.91 1.43
C LEU A 246 16.73 0.90 0.58
N PHE A 247 16.77 0.25 -0.58
CA PHE A 247 15.63 0.18 -1.49
C PHE A 247 14.45 -0.59 -0.88
N VAL A 248 14.70 -1.61 -0.06
CA VAL A 248 13.64 -2.36 0.63
C VAL A 248 12.87 -1.43 1.55
N TRP A 249 13.58 -0.57 2.29
CA TRP A 249 12.92 0.44 3.12
C TRP A 249 12.09 1.39 2.26
N ILE A 250 12.70 1.93 1.19
CA ILE A 250 12.05 2.89 0.30
C ILE A 250 10.77 2.29 -0.30
N ASP A 251 10.84 1.07 -0.85
CA ASP A 251 9.69 0.40 -1.48
C ASP A 251 8.55 0.22 -0.49
N TRP A 252 8.82 -0.22 0.74
CA TRP A 252 7.78 -0.40 1.76
C TRP A 252 7.18 0.93 2.25
N PHE A 253 8.00 1.98 2.37
CA PHE A 253 7.51 3.32 2.65
C PHE A 253 6.66 3.86 1.50
N LEU A 254 7.06 3.69 0.25
CA LEU A 254 6.26 4.06 -0.91
C LEU A 254 4.94 3.27 -0.94
N PHE A 255 5.00 1.96 -0.74
CA PHE A 255 3.84 1.06 -0.73
C PHE A 255 2.83 1.39 0.36
N THR A 256 3.27 1.95 1.49
CA THR A 256 2.38 2.33 2.60
C THR A 256 1.90 3.78 2.49
N LEU A 257 2.80 4.72 2.22
CA LEU A 257 2.50 6.15 2.20
C LEU A 257 1.69 6.55 0.97
N PHE A 258 1.85 5.87 -0.17
CA PHE A 258 1.13 6.19 -1.39
C PHE A 258 -0.39 5.92 -1.27
N PRO A 259 -0.85 4.73 -0.82
CA PRO A 259 -2.26 4.51 -0.50
C PRO A 259 -2.79 5.49 0.54
N LEU A 260 -2.04 5.73 1.63
CA LEU A 260 -2.45 6.68 2.66
C LEU A 260 -2.63 8.09 2.09
N ARG A 261 -1.79 8.50 1.14
CA ARG A 261 -1.84 9.85 0.57
C ARG A 261 -3.10 10.01 -0.26
N LEU A 262 -3.36 9.07 -1.15
CA LEU A 262 -4.58 9.05 -1.94
C LEU A 262 -5.83 8.95 -1.05
N TRP A 263 -5.76 8.13 -0.01
CA TRP A 263 -6.82 7.96 0.95
C TRP A 263 -7.12 9.24 1.75
N LEU A 264 -6.09 9.97 2.18
CA LEU A 264 -6.21 11.31 2.76
C LEU A 264 -7.00 12.25 1.83
N PHE A 265 -6.65 12.31 0.54
CA PHE A 265 -7.39 13.12 -0.43
C PHE A 265 -8.85 12.71 -0.58
N ILE A 266 -9.14 11.40 -0.62
CA ILE A 266 -10.50 10.88 -0.79
C ILE A 266 -11.35 11.14 0.45
N THR A 267 -10.83 10.84 1.63
CA THR A 267 -11.56 10.98 2.91
C THR A 267 -11.83 12.44 3.26
N LEU A 268 -10.94 13.36 2.88
CA LEU A 268 -11.16 14.79 3.07
C LEU A 268 -12.06 15.41 1.99
N HIS A 269 -12.38 14.70 0.90
CA HIS A 269 -13.20 15.23 -0.17
C HIS A 269 -14.65 15.51 0.29
N PRO A 270 -15.26 16.68 -0.02
CA PRO A 270 -16.59 17.06 0.48
C PRO A 270 -17.72 16.11 0.13
N ARG A 271 -17.63 15.39 -1.00
CA ARG A 271 -18.64 14.40 -1.42
C ARG A 271 -18.51 13.03 -0.73
N VAL A 272 -17.45 12.81 0.02
CA VAL A 272 -17.17 11.54 0.74
C VAL A 272 -17.40 11.70 2.25
N ARG A 273 -17.14 12.89 2.81
CA ARG A 273 -17.58 13.28 4.16
C ARG A 273 -19.08 13.10 4.36
#